data_AF-A0A2K6K309-F1
#
_entry.id   AF-A0A2K6K309-F1
#
_cell.length_a   1.000
_cell.length_b   1.000
_cell.length_c   1.000
_cell.angle_alpha   90.00
_cell.angle_beta   90.00
_cell.angle_gamma   90.00
#
_symmetry.space_group_name_H-M   'P 1'
#
loop_
_entity.id
_entity.type
_entity.pdbx_description
1 polymer ?
#
loop_
_entity_poly.entity_id
_entity_poly.type
_entity_poly.pdbx_seq_one_letter_code
_entity_poly.pdbx_strand_id
1 'polypeptide(L)'
;MAAMETDTAPLTLESLPTDPLLLILSFLDYRDLINCCYVSRRLSQLSSHDPLWRRHCKKYWLISEEEKTQKNQCWKSLFIDTYSDVGRYIDHYAAIKKAWDDLKKYLEPRCPRMVLSLKGTGNMQL
;
A
#
# COMPACT_ATOMS: atom_id res chain seq x y z
N MET A 1 36.38 -21.98 -39.83
CA MET A 1 35.03 -21.79 -39.26
C MET A 1 35.22 -21.10 -37.92
N ALA A 2 35.15 -19.77 -37.89
CA ALA A 2 35.27 -19.01 -36.65
C ALA A 2 34.00 -19.25 -35.81
N ALA A 3 34.18 -19.61 -34.54
CA ALA A 3 33.09 -19.67 -33.58
C ALA A 3 32.50 -18.27 -33.45
N MET A 4 31.21 -18.11 -33.78
CA MET A 4 30.45 -16.92 -33.39
C MET A 4 30.36 -16.95 -31.87
N GLU A 5 31.23 -16.21 -31.20
CA GLU A 5 30.99 -15.78 -29.83
C GLU A 5 29.72 -14.92 -29.87
N THR A 6 28.60 -15.52 -29.50
CA THR A 6 27.40 -14.75 -29.16
C THR A 6 27.75 -13.99 -27.90
N ASP A 7 28.15 -12.73 -28.07
CA ASP A 7 28.27 -11.76 -26.98
C ASP A 7 26.85 -11.50 -26.46
N THR A 8 26.34 -12.43 -25.65
CA THR A 8 25.07 -12.26 -24.96
C THR A 8 25.31 -11.23 -23.89
N ALA A 9 25.02 -9.96 -24.23
CA ALA A 9 25.01 -8.87 -23.28
C ALA A 9 24.35 -9.36 -21.97
N PRO A 10 24.96 -9.10 -20.80
CA PRO A 10 24.46 -9.64 -19.55
C PRO A 10 23.02 -9.18 -19.34
N LEU A 11 22.13 -10.13 -19.06
CA LEU A 11 20.74 -9.83 -18.71
C LEU A 11 20.73 -8.98 -17.43
N THR A 12 20.33 -7.72 -17.58
CA THR A 12 20.19 -6.78 -16.47
C THR A 12 18.71 -6.56 -16.16
N LEU A 13 18.39 -6.17 -14.93
CA LEU A 13 17.02 -5.83 -14.53
C LEU A 13 16.42 -4.72 -15.43
N GLU A 14 17.25 -3.77 -15.86
CA GLU A 14 16.84 -2.68 -16.76
C GLU A 14 16.60 -3.11 -18.20
N SER A 15 17.00 -4.32 -18.58
CA SER A 15 16.78 -4.86 -19.93
C SER A 15 15.47 -5.65 -20.05
N LEU A 16 14.84 -6.01 -18.91
CA LEU A 16 13.57 -6.74 -18.90
C LEU A 16 12.44 -5.89 -19.52
N PRO A 17 11.39 -6.49 -20.11
CA PRO A 17 10.17 -5.77 -20.47
C PRO A 17 9.43 -5.22 -19.24
N THR A 18 8.46 -4.32 -19.46
CA THR A 18 7.71 -3.67 -18.37
C THR A 18 6.89 -4.66 -17.53
N ASP A 19 6.15 -5.57 -18.17
CA ASP A 19 5.23 -6.46 -17.44
C ASP A 19 5.95 -7.45 -16.50
N PRO A 20 7.03 -8.13 -16.91
CA PRO A 20 7.82 -8.95 -16.00
C PRO A 20 8.40 -8.15 -14.83
N LEU A 21 8.84 -6.92 -15.09
CA LEU A 21 9.40 -6.07 -14.04
C LEU A 21 8.31 -5.63 -13.05
N LEU A 22 7.11 -5.27 -13.53
CA LEU A 22 5.96 -4.99 -12.66
C LEU A 22 5.54 -6.22 -11.84
N LEU A 23 5.59 -7.42 -12.43
CA LEU A 23 5.34 -8.66 -11.71
C LEU A 23 6.35 -8.88 -10.58
N ILE A 24 7.65 -8.68 -10.86
CA ILE A 24 8.71 -8.76 -9.83
C ILE A 24 8.44 -7.75 -8.71
N LEU A 25 8.15 -6.49 -9.07
CA LEU A 25 7.85 -5.43 -8.09
C LEU A 25 6.60 -5.75 -7.25
N SER A 26 5.64 -6.51 -7.78
CA SER A 26 4.42 -6.89 -7.05
C SER A 26 4.66 -7.85 -5.86
N PHE A 27 5.84 -8.47 -5.79
CA PHE A 27 6.25 -9.31 -4.66
C PHE A 27 6.94 -8.54 -3.54
N LEU A 28 7.37 -7.30 -3.80
CA LEU A 28 8.09 -6.48 -2.84
C LEU A 28 7.14 -5.96 -1.75
N ASP A 29 7.71 -5.66 -0.59
CA ASP A 29 6.99 -4.91 0.43
C ASP A 29 7.01 -3.40 0.11
N TYR A 30 6.30 -2.61 0.93
CA TYR A 30 6.21 -1.17 0.69
C TYR A 30 7.56 -0.46 0.87
N ARG A 31 8.45 -0.96 1.75
CA ARG A 31 9.76 -0.34 2.00
C ARG A 31 10.66 -0.56 0.79
N ASP A 32 10.68 -1.79 0.29
CA ASP A 32 11.44 -2.17 -0.90
C ASP A 32 10.93 -1.42 -2.14
N LEU A 33 9.61 -1.26 -2.30
CA LEU A 33 9.04 -0.43 -3.38
C LEU A 33 9.45 1.04 -3.29
N ILE A 34 9.48 1.63 -2.09
CA ILE A 34 10.02 2.98 -1.88
C ILE A 34 11.50 3.03 -2.25
N ASN A 35 12.30 2.06 -1.80
CA ASN A 35 13.73 2.00 -2.10
C ASN A 35 13.98 1.91 -3.62
N CYS A 36 13.19 1.11 -4.35
CA CYS A 36 13.24 1.04 -5.80
C CYS A 36 12.98 2.40 -6.48
N CYS A 37 12.24 3.32 -5.83
CA CYS A 37 12.05 4.67 -6.36
C CYS A 37 13.36 5.47 -6.47
N TYR A 38 14.37 5.13 -5.65
CA TYR A 38 15.63 5.86 -5.58
C TYR A 38 16.77 5.20 -6.37
N VAL A 39 16.54 4.02 -6.96
CA VAL A 39 17.60 3.26 -7.66
C VAL A 39 17.82 3.77 -9.08
N SER A 40 16.77 3.86 -9.90
CA SER A 40 16.87 4.37 -11.28
C SER A 40 15.56 5.00 -11.75
N ARG A 41 15.62 5.82 -12.81
CA ARG A 41 14.42 6.50 -13.37
C ARG A 41 13.34 5.49 -13.77
N ARG A 42 13.75 4.38 -14.37
CA ARG A 42 12.84 3.33 -14.83
C ARG A 42 12.16 2.64 -13.64
N LEU A 43 12.94 2.25 -12.62
CA LEU A 43 12.39 1.65 -11.42
C LEU A 43 11.48 2.63 -10.67
N SER A 44 11.83 3.92 -10.62
CA SER A 44 10.97 4.96 -10.05
C SER A 44 9.60 5.07 -10.70
N GLN A 45 9.53 4.99 -12.03
CA GLN A 45 8.26 5.02 -12.74
C GLN A 45 7.42 3.77 -12.44
N LEU A 46 8.05 2.60 -12.48
CA LEU A 46 7.36 1.32 -12.32
C LEU A 46 6.96 1.02 -10.87
N SER A 47 7.79 1.31 -9.89
CA SER A 47 7.44 1.16 -8.47
C SER A 47 6.38 2.16 -8.02
N SER A 48 6.17 3.25 -8.79
CA SER A 48 5.08 4.19 -8.58
C SER A 48 3.75 3.73 -9.19
N HIS A 49 3.72 2.60 -9.90
CA HIS A 49 2.51 2.11 -10.55
C HIS A 49 1.42 1.78 -9.53
N ASP A 50 0.26 2.42 -9.66
CA ASP A 50 -0.78 2.46 -8.62
C ASP A 50 -1.30 1.10 -8.14
N PRO A 51 -1.51 0.08 -9.01
CA PRO A 51 -1.89 -1.26 -8.60
C PRO A 51 -0.96 -1.94 -7.59
N LEU A 52 0.34 -1.59 -7.57
CA LEU A 52 1.29 -2.14 -6.59
C LEU A 52 0.93 -1.70 -5.17
N TRP A 53 0.40 -0.49 -5.01
CA TRP A 53 0.07 0.12 -3.72
C TRP A 53 -1.29 -0.32 -3.18
N ARG A 54 -2.21 -0.77 -4.06
CA ARG A 54 -3.54 -1.27 -3.68
C ARG A 54 -3.46 -2.37 -2.61
N ARG A 55 -2.57 -3.35 -2.79
CA ARG A 55 -2.40 -4.45 -1.83
C ARG A 55 -1.93 -3.93 -0.47
N HIS A 56 -1.02 -2.96 -0.45
CA HIS A 56 -0.49 -2.40 0.78
C HIS A 56 -1.52 -1.57 1.54
N CYS A 57 -2.32 -0.75 0.85
CA CYS A 57 -3.42 -0.02 1.48
C CYS A 57 -4.45 -0.96 2.12
N LYS A 58 -4.83 -2.03 1.42
CA LYS A 58 -5.75 -3.04 1.98
C LYS A 58 -5.15 -3.77 3.18
N LYS A 59 -3.86 -4.12 3.11
CA LYS A 59 -3.17 -4.88 4.16
C LYS A 59 -2.97 -4.05 5.43
N TYR A 60 -2.45 -2.84 5.30
CA TYR A 60 -1.99 -2.04 6.45
C TYR A 60 -3.04 -1.05 6.96
N TRP A 61 -3.85 -0.49 6.06
CA TRP A 61 -4.82 0.55 6.40
C TRP A 61 -6.27 0.08 6.36
N LEU A 62 -6.52 -1.14 5.89
CA LEU A 62 -7.86 -1.73 5.71
C LEU A 62 -8.78 -0.92 4.79
N ILE A 63 -8.20 -0.14 3.87
CA ILE A 63 -8.96 0.76 2.99
C ILE A 63 -9.72 -0.04 1.93
N SER A 64 -11.02 0.23 1.81
CA SER A 64 -11.89 -0.39 0.80
C SER A 64 -11.86 0.33 -0.56
N GLU A 65 -12.43 -0.28 -1.61
CA GLU A 65 -12.54 0.39 -2.91
C GLU A 65 -13.48 1.60 -2.84
N GLU A 66 -14.52 1.50 -2.02
CA GLU A 66 -15.51 2.55 -1.79
C GLU A 66 -14.86 3.76 -1.12
N GLU A 67 -14.07 3.54 -0.06
CA GLU A 67 -13.32 4.59 0.62
C GLU A 67 -12.29 5.26 -0.31
N LYS A 68 -11.57 4.47 -1.11
CA LYS A 68 -10.63 5.00 -2.11
C LYS A 68 -11.35 5.85 -3.16
N THR A 69 -12.54 5.44 -3.59
CA THR A 69 -13.37 6.19 -4.55
C THR A 69 -13.88 7.49 -3.95
N GLN A 70 -14.29 7.49 -2.68
CA GLN A 70 -14.72 8.70 -1.97
C GLN A 70 -13.58 9.72 -1.79
N LYS A 71 -12.36 9.26 -1.49
CA LYS A 71 -11.18 10.14 -1.36
C LYS A 71 -10.67 10.68 -2.69
N ASN A 72 -11.07 10.10 -3.82
CA ASN A 72 -10.65 10.50 -5.17
C ASN A 72 -9.12 10.63 -5.34
N GLN A 73 -8.37 9.73 -4.71
CA GLN A 73 -6.91 9.68 -4.72
C GLN A 73 -6.41 8.36 -5.33
N CYS A 74 -5.17 8.33 -5.80
CA CYS A 74 -4.54 7.08 -6.19
C CYS A 74 -4.11 6.28 -4.95
N TRP A 75 -3.95 4.96 -5.07
CA TRP A 75 -3.53 4.10 -3.97
C TRP A 75 -2.17 4.51 -3.40
N LYS A 76 -1.22 4.92 -4.25
CA LYS A 76 0.10 5.36 -3.77
C LYS A 76 0.02 6.59 -2.89
N SER A 77 -0.66 7.65 -3.32
CA SER A 77 -0.78 8.87 -2.53
C SER A 77 -1.50 8.59 -1.23
N LEU A 78 -2.60 7.82 -1.28
CA LEU A 78 -3.35 7.43 -0.11
C LEU A 78 -2.51 6.62 0.90
N PHE A 79 -1.64 5.73 0.41
CA PHE A 79 -0.72 5.00 1.27
C PHE A 79 0.26 5.94 1.97
N ILE A 80 0.87 6.87 1.22
CA ILE A 80 1.88 7.80 1.73
C ILE A 80 1.26 8.78 2.73
N ASP A 81 0.11 9.37 2.42
CA ASP A 81 -0.62 10.30 3.30
C ASP A 81 -1.00 9.62 4.61
N THR A 82 -1.51 8.39 4.54
CA THR A 82 -1.84 7.62 5.76
C THR A 82 -0.57 7.24 6.54
N TYR A 83 0.51 6.91 5.83
CA TYR A 83 1.80 6.60 6.46
C TYR A 83 2.41 7.82 7.16
N SER A 84 2.26 9.04 6.64
CA SER A 84 2.75 10.24 7.33
C SER A 84 2.05 10.48 8.67
N ASP A 85 0.78 10.10 8.76
CA ASP A 85 -0.03 10.32 9.97
C ASP A 85 0.19 9.23 11.02
N VAL A 86 0.10 7.96 10.61
CA VAL A 86 0.06 6.80 11.52
C VAL A 86 1.09 5.71 11.20
N GLY A 87 2.03 5.97 10.27
CA GLY A 87 3.04 5.02 9.80
C GLY A 87 3.89 4.39 10.89
N ARG A 88 4.13 5.11 11.99
CA ARG A 88 4.86 4.59 13.16
C ARG A 88 4.18 3.37 13.83
N TYR A 89 2.90 3.15 13.56
CA TYR A 89 2.12 2.03 14.11
C TYR A 89 1.73 1.00 13.06
N ILE A 90 2.33 1.03 11.86
CA ILE A 90 1.92 0.24 10.70
C ILE A 90 1.77 -1.27 10.99
N ASP A 91 2.61 -1.83 11.86
CA ASP A 91 2.60 -3.27 12.21
C ASP A 91 1.40 -3.67 13.08
N HIS A 92 0.77 -2.70 13.75
CA HIS A 92 -0.35 -2.93 14.67
C HIS A 92 -1.64 -2.24 14.25
N TYR A 93 -1.56 -1.25 13.36
CA TYR A 93 -2.69 -0.40 12.96
C TYR A 93 -3.88 -1.22 12.49
N ALA A 94 -3.66 -2.15 11.54
CA ALA A 94 -4.73 -2.98 10.98
C ALA A 94 -5.44 -3.82 12.06
N ALA A 95 -4.70 -4.36 13.03
CA ALA A 95 -5.30 -5.14 14.12
C ALA A 95 -6.18 -4.27 15.02
N ILE A 96 -5.69 -3.08 15.38
CA ILE A 96 -6.42 -2.12 16.22
C ILE A 96 -7.66 -1.61 15.49
N LYS A 97 -7.51 -1.19 14.22
CA LYS A 97 -8.62 -0.69 13.40
C LYS A 97 -9.70 -1.76 13.21
N LYS A 98 -9.31 -3.01 12.92
CA LYS A 98 -10.27 -4.11 12.81
C LYS A 98 -11.05 -4.33 14.10
N ALA A 99 -10.36 -4.38 15.25
CA ALA A 99 -11.02 -4.55 16.54
C ALA A 99 -11.99 -3.40 16.84
N TRP A 100 -11.62 -2.16 16.49
CA TRP A 100 -12.49 -1.00 16.59
C TRP A 100 -13.73 -1.10 15.68
N ASP A 101 -13.54 -1.48 14.43
CA ASP A 101 -14.63 -1.65 13.46
C ASP A 101 -15.61 -2.75 13.91
N ASP A 102 -15.10 -3.86 14.44
CA ASP A 102 -15.90 -4.96 15.01
C ASP A 102 -16.70 -4.50 16.23
N LEU A 103 -16.08 -3.75 17.15
CA LEU A 103 -16.77 -3.15 18.30
C LEU A 103 -17.86 -2.19 17.86
N LYS A 104 -17.56 -1.29 16.90
CA LYS A 104 -18.53 -0.33 16.37
C LYS A 104 -19.73 -1.06 15.77
N LYS A 105 -19.49 -2.07 14.92
CA LYS A 105 -20.53 -2.89 14.30
C LYS A 105 -21.42 -3.60 15.33
N TYR A 106 -20.84 -4.07 16.43
CA TYR A 106 -21.58 -4.73 17.51
C TYR A 106 -22.41 -3.73 18.35
N LEU A 107 -21.85 -2.56 18.65
CA LEU A 107 -22.44 -1.58 19.56
C LEU A 107 -23.49 -0.69 18.89
N GLU A 108 -23.34 -0.38 17.61
CA GLU A 108 -24.25 0.51 16.88
C GLU A 108 -25.74 0.07 16.94
N PRO A 109 -26.09 -1.23 16.78
CA PRO A 109 -27.47 -1.67 16.95
C PRO A 109 -27.89 -1.91 18.42
N ARG A 110 -26.95 -2.11 19.35
CA ARG A 110 -27.25 -2.58 20.73
C ARG A 110 -27.22 -1.47 21.77
N CYS A 111 -26.33 -0.49 21.62
CA CYS A 111 -26.04 0.53 22.64
C CYS A 111 -25.63 1.88 22.01
N PRO A 112 -26.54 2.56 21.28
CA PRO A 112 -26.21 3.77 20.52
C PRO A 112 -25.68 4.93 21.39
N ARG A 113 -26.11 5.04 22.66
CA ARG A 113 -25.60 6.05 23.62
C ARG A 113 -24.12 5.86 23.96
N MET A 114 -23.65 4.61 23.99
CA MET A 114 -22.24 4.30 24.26
C MET A 114 -21.36 4.62 23.05
N VAL A 115 -21.86 4.37 21.83
CA VAL A 115 -21.18 4.78 20.59
C VAL A 115 -21.02 6.30 20.52
N LEU A 116 -22.04 7.07 20.91
CA LEU A 116 -21.97 8.54 20.97
C LEU A 116 -20.93 9.03 22.00
N SER A 117 -20.86 8.39 23.17
CA SER A 117 -19.88 8.75 24.21
C SER A 117 -18.44 8.45 23.79
N LEU A 118 -18.22 7.35 23.07
CA LEU A 118 -16.92 6.98 22.51
C LEU A 118 -16.48 7.94 21.40
N LYS A 119 -17.41 8.46 20.59
CA LYS A 119 -17.11 9.49 19.59
C LYS A 119 -16.80 10.86 20.21
N GLY A 120 -17.34 11.16 21.39
CA GLY A 120 -17.20 12.47 22.05
C GLY A 120 -15.91 12.65 22.87
N THR A 121 -15.16 11.59 23.16
CA THR A 121 -13.99 11.63 24.07
C THR A 121 -12.64 11.66 23.36
N GLY A 122 -12.63 11.64 22.03
CA GLY A 122 -11.43 11.91 21.25
C GLY A 122 -11.77 11.95 19.78
N ASN A 123 -11.24 12.95 19.06
CA ASN A 123 -11.19 12.97 17.60
C ASN A 123 -10.27 11.87 17.05
N MET A 124 -10.45 10.63 17.51
CA MET A 124 -9.73 9.46 17.02
C MET A 124 -10.60 8.84 15.93
N GLN A 125 -10.61 9.50 14.77
CA GLN A 125 -11.05 8.88 13.53
C GLN A 125 -9.94 7.90 13.09
N LEU A 126 -9.99 6.66 13.58
CA LEU A 126 -9.27 5.52 13.01
C LEU A 126 -9.99 4.98 11.76
#